data_AF-A0A2E6D6M0-F1
#
_entry.id   AF-A0A2E6D6M0-F1
#
_cell.length_a   1.000
_cell.length_b   1.000
_cell.length_c   1.000
_cell.angle_alpha   90.00
_cell.angle_beta   90.00
_cell.angle_gamma   90.00
#
_symmetry.space_group_name_H-M   'P 1'
#
loop_
_entity.id
_entity.type
_entity.pdbx_description
1 polymer ?
#
loop_
_entity_poly.entity_id
_entity_poly.type
_entity_poly.pdbx_seq_one_letter_code
_entity_poly.pdbx_strand_id
1 'polypeptide(L)'
;MSHPQVDPKSERVAPDPGLEGVVPFRFGCQRSGRCCTFGEGHVWLEDGEVEALASVLGMEPAAFAARHVRQVPDPKSGHLRTSLRDDQGRCDLLEGTRECTVYEQRPVHCRTFPYWPSVLSDPSGFESARTVCPGIAVVVPEELRQRAFAGLEALYAELEVELNALSPRCEMSGLCCRFEEADHDLYATGLETDFTADRHPRAPAPEAPGRCPYHVGGRCQARQGRPLGCRTYYCDDSKQEDLEALHESYLGRVRELESSLGYPASYGLFPAMAGARGIGRGGEGGA
;
A
#
# COMPACT_ATOMS: atom_id res chain seq x y z
N MET A 1 20.68 20.25 -44.69
CA MET A 1 20.15 20.86 -43.46
C MET A 1 19.72 19.72 -42.55
N SER A 2 20.60 19.36 -41.62
CA SER A 2 20.40 18.23 -40.71
C SER A 2 19.36 18.61 -39.67
N HIS A 3 18.24 17.88 -39.64
CA HIS A 3 17.29 17.96 -38.53
C HIS A 3 17.98 17.46 -37.26
N PRO A 4 17.91 18.18 -36.13
CA PRO A 4 18.37 17.65 -34.86
C PRO A 4 17.43 16.52 -34.44
N GLN A 5 17.98 15.31 -34.30
CA GLN A 5 17.31 14.19 -33.64
C GLN A 5 17.19 14.52 -32.16
N VAL A 6 15.97 14.51 -31.62
CA VAL A 6 15.70 14.64 -30.19
C VAL A 6 15.89 13.26 -29.56
N ASP A 7 16.84 13.14 -28.64
CA ASP A 7 17.09 11.92 -27.86
C ASP A 7 15.87 11.54 -27.01
N PRO A 8 15.32 10.31 -27.10
CA PRO A 8 14.11 9.89 -26.39
C PRO A 8 14.37 9.46 -24.93
N LYS A 9 15.46 9.91 -24.30
CA LYS A 9 15.88 9.44 -22.95
C LYS A 9 16.24 10.58 -21.98
N SER A 10 15.36 11.57 -21.86
CA SER A 10 15.52 12.61 -20.83
C SER A 10 14.17 13.22 -20.41
N GLU A 11 13.15 12.41 -20.16
CA GLU A 11 12.09 12.84 -19.25
C GLU A 11 12.68 12.82 -17.84
N ARG A 12 13.10 14.00 -17.36
CA ARG A 12 13.40 14.19 -15.94
C ARG A 12 12.10 14.01 -15.20
N VAL A 13 11.87 12.80 -14.66
CA VAL A 13 10.80 12.52 -13.72
C VAL A 13 10.89 13.56 -12.61
N ALA A 14 9.83 14.35 -12.43
CA ALA A 14 9.78 15.33 -11.37
C ALA A 14 10.07 14.64 -10.01
N PRO A 15 10.86 15.26 -9.12
CA PRO A 15 11.16 14.64 -7.84
C PRO A 15 9.86 14.38 -7.07
N ASP A 16 9.75 13.18 -6.48
CA ASP A 16 8.61 12.77 -5.65
C ASP A 16 8.54 13.72 -4.43
N PRO A 17 7.48 14.54 -4.27
CA PRO A 17 7.39 15.51 -3.18
C PRO A 17 7.49 14.88 -1.79
N GLY A 18 7.14 13.59 -1.66
CA GLY A 18 7.26 12.85 -0.42
C GLY A 18 8.70 12.73 0.08
N LEU A 19 9.70 12.79 -0.81
CA LEU A 19 11.11 12.70 -0.44
C LEU A 19 11.65 13.99 0.22
N GLU A 20 10.98 15.12 -0.02
CA GLU A 20 11.33 16.43 0.54
C GLU A 20 10.44 16.80 1.75
N GLY A 21 9.51 15.91 2.13
CA GLY A 21 8.63 16.10 3.26
C GLY A 21 9.36 16.08 4.61
N VAL A 22 8.67 16.54 5.65
CA VAL A 22 9.15 16.58 7.05
C VAL A 22 9.62 15.21 7.56
N VAL A 23 9.02 14.14 7.05
CA VAL A 23 9.53 12.77 7.11
C VAL A 23 9.60 12.26 5.67
N PRO A 24 10.78 11.91 5.14
CA PRO A 24 10.89 11.41 3.78
C PRO A 24 10.12 10.10 3.58
N PHE A 25 9.26 10.04 2.55
CA PHE A 25 8.48 8.85 2.21
C PHE A 25 8.33 8.67 0.70
N ARG A 26 7.97 7.46 0.29
CA ARG A 26 7.47 7.12 -1.05
C ARG A 26 6.00 6.79 -0.97
N PHE A 27 5.27 7.03 -2.05
CA PHE A 27 3.85 6.69 -2.13
C PHE A 27 3.49 5.84 -3.34
N GLY A 28 2.58 4.90 -3.12
CA GLY A 28 1.83 4.22 -4.17
C GLY A 28 0.40 3.97 -3.69
N CYS A 29 -0.59 4.56 -4.37
CA CYS A 29 -1.98 4.29 -4.05
C CYS A 29 -2.29 2.81 -4.28
N GLN A 30 -2.73 2.12 -3.23
CA GLN A 30 -3.02 0.69 -3.26
C GLN A 30 -4.50 0.37 -3.53
N ARG A 31 -5.33 1.40 -3.76
CA ARG A 31 -6.80 1.27 -3.76
C ARG A 31 -7.27 0.52 -2.50
N SER A 32 -6.70 0.85 -1.33
CA SER A 32 -7.00 0.14 -0.09
C SER A 32 -8.38 0.46 0.50
N GLY A 33 -9.09 1.46 -0.06
CA GLY A 33 -10.34 1.98 0.49
C GLY A 33 -10.19 2.78 1.77
N ARG A 34 -9.08 2.66 2.51
CA ARG A 34 -8.91 3.24 3.85
C ARG A 34 -9.12 4.75 3.88
N CYS A 35 -8.53 5.52 2.96
CA CYS A 35 -8.75 6.97 2.90
C CYS A 35 -10.17 7.35 2.47
N CYS A 36 -10.91 6.46 1.81
CA CYS A 36 -12.31 6.66 1.43
C CYS A 36 -13.29 6.33 2.57
N THR A 37 -12.83 5.62 3.60
CA THR A 37 -13.62 5.19 4.77
C THR A 37 -13.10 5.77 6.08
N PHE A 38 -12.20 6.76 6.02
CA PHE A 38 -11.55 7.31 7.20
C PHE A 38 -12.31 8.52 7.77
N GLY A 39 -13.27 8.22 8.65
CA GLY A 39 -13.82 9.15 9.65
C GLY A 39 -14.29 10.52 9.15
N GLU A 40 -14.09 11.53 9.99
CA GLU A 40 -14.69 12.89 9.89
C GLU A 40 -14.02 13.80 8.84
N GLY A 41 -13.30 13.23 7.88
CA GLY A 41 -12.62 13.99 6.83
C GLY A 41 -13.60 14.65 5.83
N HIS A 42 -13.12 15.67 5.13
CA HIS A 42 -13.84 16.29 4.02
C HIS A 42 -13.03 16.15 2.73
N VAL A 43 -13.67 15.62 1.68
CA VAL A 43 -13.09 15.62 0.34
C VAL A 43 -13.55 16.88 -0.36
N TRP A 44 -12.73 17.92 -0.28
CA TRP A 44 -13.02 19.20 -0.91
C TRP A 44 -13.02 19.09 -2.43
N LEU A 45 -14.01 19.75 -3.05
CA LEU A 45 -14.11 19.90 -4.50
C LEU A 45 -13.69 21.31 -4.92
N GLU A 46 -12.94 21.38 -6.00
CA GLU A 46 -12.61 22.62 -6.72
C GLU A 46 -13.64 22.92 -7.81
N ASP A 47 -13.56 24.13 -8.37
CA ASP A 47 -14.45 24.56 -9.46
C ASP A 47 -14.29 23.64 -10.68
N GLY A 48 -15.41 23.20 -11.26
CA GLY A 48 -15.43 22.29 -12.41
C GLY A 48 -15.33 20.79 -12.05
N GLU A 49 -14.99 20.43 -10.81
CA GLU A 49 -14.88 19.01 -10.42
C GLU A 49 -16.24 18.32 -10.34
N VAL A 50 -17.30 19.06 -9.96
CA VAL A 50 -18.67 18.52 -9.94
C VAL A 50 -19.10 18.08 -11.34
N GLU A 51 -18.85 18.92 -12.35
CA GLU A 51 -19.17 18.66 -13.75
C GLU A 51 -18.34 17.48 -14.29
N ALA A 52 -17.04 17.45 -13.98
CA ALA A 52 -16.16 16.37 -14.41
C ALA A 52 -16.58 15.01 -13.82
N LEU A 53 -16.92 14.97 -12.53
CA LEU A 53 -17.37 13.75 -11.86
C LEU A 53 -18.75 13.31 -12.34
N ALA A 54 -19.68 14.24 -12.54
CA ALA A 54 -21.01 13.95 -13.07
C ALA A 54 -20.93 13.31 -14.47
N SER A 55 -20.06 13.85 -15.33
CA SER A 55 -19.81 13.31 -16.68
C SER A 55 -19.35 11.84 -16.65
N VAL A 56 -18.43 11.48 -15.74
CA VAL A 56 -17.95 10.10 -15.59
C VAL A 56 -19.06 9.13 -15.18
N LEU A 57 -20.00 9.59 -14.36
CA LEU A 57 -21.14 8.78 -13.91
C LEU A 57 -22.35 8.86 -14.84
N GLY A 58 -22.26 9.59 -15.96
CA GLY A 58 -23.38 9.78 -16.89
C GLY A 58 -24.56 10.53 -16.26
N MET A 59 -24.29 11.44 -15.32
CA MET A 59 -25.28 12.22 -14.60
C MET A 59 -25.29 13.68 -15.05
N GLU A 60 -26.44 14.34 -14.97
CA GLU A 60 -26.51 15.80 -15.02
C GLU A 60 -25.80 16.41 -13.79
N PRO A 61 -25.02 17.50 -13.93
CA PRO A 61 -24.28 18.09 -12.82
C PRO A 61 -25.15 18.44 -11.61
N ALA A 62 -26.36 18.95 -11.84
CA ALA A 62 -27.31 19.25 -10.77
C ALA A 62 -27.78 17.99 -10.02
N ALA A 63 -27.97 16.87 -10.72
CA ALA A 63 -28.36 15.60 -10.10
C ALA A 63 -27.19 14.99 -9.31
N PHE A 64 -25.97 15.09 -9.84
CA PHE A 64 -24.77 14.67 -9.12
C PHE A 64 -24.58 15.49 -7.84
N ALA A 65 -24.69 16.82 -7.92
CA ALA A 65 -24.55 17.70 -6.77
C ALA A 65 -25.60 17.40 -5.68
N ALA A 66 -26.86 17.20 -6.07
CA ALA A 66 -27.93 16.87 -5.14
C ALA A 66 -27.67 15.54 -4.38
N ARG A 67 -27.09 14.55 -5.05
CA ARG A 67 -26.86 13.21 -4.50
C ARG A 67 -25.55 13.11 -3.75
N HIS A 68 -24.44 13.47 -4.39
CA HIS A 68 -23.08 13.13 -3.97
C HIS A 68 -22.31 14.30 -3.36
N VAL A 69 -22.89 15.49 -3.25
CA VAL A 69 -22.20 16.69 -2.75
C VAL A 69 -22.93 17.26 -1.54
N ARG A 70 -22.17 17.87 -0.63
CA ARG A 70 -22.66 18.63 0.52
C ARG A 70 -21.87 19.94 0.68
N GLN A 71 -22.50 20.94 1.28
CA GLN A 71 -21.82 22.15 1.74
C GLN A 71 -21.52 21.99 3.23
N VAL A 72 -20.26 22.11 3.62
CA VAL A 72 -19.82 21.98 5.01
C VAL A 72 -18.83 23.10 5.37
N PRO A 73 -18.86 23.65 6.61
CA PRO A 73 -17.87 24.63 7.03
C PRO A 73 -16.47 24.03 7.07
N ASP A 74 -15.49 24.71 6.50
CA ASP A 74 -14.09 24.35 6.63
C ASP A 74 -13.66 24.46 8.10
N PRO A 75 -13.16 23.38 8.75
CA PRO A 75 -12.74 23.42 10.14
C PRO A 75 -11.68 24.49 10.46
N LYS A 76 -10.91 24.95 9.47
CA LYS A 76 -9.86 25.95 9.65
C LYS A 76 -10.36 27.38 9.50
N SER A 77 -11.23 27.64 8.53
CA SER A 77 -11.66 29.01 8.18
C SER A 77 -13.11 29.32 8.55
N GLY A 78 -13.93 28.32 8.81
CA GLY A 78 -15.37 28.45 9.04
C GLY A 78 -16.20 28.76 7.79
N HIS A 79 -15.56 28.98 6.63
CA HIS A 79 -16.26 29.24 5.38
C HIS A 79 -16.91 27.96 4.85
N LEU A 80 -18.14 28.08 4.32
CA LEU A 80 -18.79 26.97 3.63
C LEU A 80 -17.99 26.61 2.37
N ARG A 81 -17.69 25.32 2.23
CA ARG A 81 -17.02 24.75 1.08
C ARG A 81 -17.76 23.52 0.60
N THR A 82 -17.62 23.27 -0.69
CA THR A 82 -18.16 22.10 -1.37
C THR A 82 -17.32 20.87 -1.05
N SER A 83 -17.94 19.83 -0.52
CA SER A 83 -17.32 18.53 -0.25
C SER A 83 -18.13 17.41 -0.90
N LEU A 84 -17.47 16.31 -1.29
CA LEU A 84 -18.21 15.07 -1.50
C LEU A 84 -18.95 14.68 -0.22
N ARG A 85 -20.11 14.06 -0.41
CA ARG A 85 -20.91 13.46 0.64
C ARG A 85 -20.25 12.14 1.07
N ASP A 86 -20.35 11.89 2.36
CA ASP A 86 -20.11 10.59 2.97
C ASP A 86 -21.28 10.23 3.88
N ASP A 87 -21.37 8.94 4.18
CA ASP A 87 -22.20 8.37 5.23
C ASP A 87 -21.29 7.80 6.31
N GLN A 88 -21.31 8.39 7.51
CA GLN A 88 -20.46 8.00 8.64
C GLN A 88 -18.97 7.86 8.28
N GLY A 89 -18.44 8.78 7.46
CA GLY A 89 -17.05 8.78 7.01
C GLY A 89 -16.74 7.84 5.85
N ARG A 90 -17.74 7.15 5.30
CA ARG A 90 -17.63 6.38 4.06
C ARG A 90 -18.08 7.23 2.86
N CYS A 91 -17.16 7.51 1.94
CA CYS A 91 -17.45 8.24 0.71
C CYS A 91 -18.57 7.57 -0.11
N ASP A 92 -19.50 8.38 -0.60
CA ASP A 92 -20.66 7.91 -1.36
C ASP A 92 -20.31 7.36 -2.77
N LEU A 93 -19.10 7.68 -3.27
CA LEU A 93 -18.57 7.18 -4.55
C LEU A 93 -17.71 5.91 -4.41
N LEU A 94 -17.65 5.33 -3.21
CA LEU A 94 -16.98 4.05 -2.99
C LEU A 94 -18.00 2.91 -3.17
N GLU A 95 -17.71 1.95 -4.03
CA GLU A 95 -18.40 0.67 -4.14
C GLU A 95 -17.61 -0.44 -3.44
N GLY A 96 -18.33 -1.36 -2.79
CA GLY A 96 -17.72 -2.39 -1.95
C GLY A 96 -16.80 -1.81 -0.87
N THR A 97 -15.58 -2.36 -0.77
CA THR A 97 -14.57 -1.94 0.21
C THR A 97 -13.44 -1.09 -0.37
N ARG A 98 -13.25 -1.09 -1.71
CA ARG A 98 -12.04 -0.56 -2.35
C ARG A 98 -12.24 0.09 -3.73
N GLU A 99 -13.44 0.04 -4.27
CA GLU A 99 -13.68 0.41 -5.67
C GLU A 99 -14.21 1.84 -5.75
N CYS A 100 -13.35 2.79 -6.07
CA CYS A 100 -13.79 4.17 -6.34
C CYS A 100 -14.36 4.24 -7.76
N THR A 101 -15.65 4.56 -7.90
CA THR A 101 -16.36 4.60 -9.19
C THR A 101 -15.81 5.68 -10.14
N VAL A 102 -15.11 6.67 -9.58
CA VAL A 102 -14.49 7.78 -10.30
C VAL A 102 -12.96 7.76 -10.21
N TYR A 103 -12.33 6.60 -10.05
CA TYR A 103 -10.89 6.52 -9.74
C TYR A 103 -10.03 7.37 -10.69
N GLU A 104 -10.17 7.23 -12.02
CA GLU A 104 -9.34 8.00 -12.96
C GLU A 104 -9.62 9.52 -12.94
N GLN A 105 -10.82 9.92 -12.52
CA GLN A 105 -11.24 11.31 -12.43
C GLN A 105 -11.33 11.81 -10.98
N ARG A 106 -10.63 11.15 -10.05
CA ARG A 106 -10.65 11.53 -8.62
C ARG A 106 -10.41 13.03 -8.45
N PRO A 107 -11.12 13.69 -7.51
CA PRO A 107 -10.88 15.09 -7.19
C PRO A 107 -9.41 15.36 -6.89
N VAL A 108 -8.95 16.59 -7.11
CA VAL A 108 -7.60 17.07 -6.78
C VAL A 108 -7.26 16.70 -5.34
N HIS A 109 -8.21 16.90 -4.42
CA HIS A 109 -8.06 16.50 -3.02
C HIS A 109 -7.65 15.01 -2.89
N CYS A 110 -8.43 14.09 -3.46
CA CYS A 110 -8.13 12.65 -3.42
C CYS A 110 -6.88 12.26 -4.20
N ARG A 111 -6.58 12.93 -5.32
CA ARG A 111 -5.46 12.59 -6.21
C ARG A 111 -4.12 13.04 -5.64
N THR A 112 -4.12 14.16 -4.92
CA THR A 112 -2.92 14.73 -4.30
C THR A 112 -2.61 14.13 -2.95
N PHE A 113 -3.52 13.37 -2.32
CA PHE A 113 -3.16 12.60 -1.13
C PHE A 113 -2.02 11.60 -1.45
N PRO A 114 -0.97 11.49 -0.63
CA PRO A 114 -0.72 12.13 0.68
C PRO A 114 0.16 13.39 0.59
N TYR A 115 0.37 13.98 -0.57
CA TYR A 115 1.22 15.14 -0.81
C TYR A 115 0.60 16.49 -0.41
N TRP A 116 -0.34 16.49 0.53
CA TRP A 116 -0.93 17.74 1.03
C TRP A 116 0.07 18.50 1.91
N PRO A 117 0.01 19.83 1.97
CA PRO A 117 0.87 20.62 2.86
C PRO A 117 0.81 20.17 4.33
N SER A 118 -0.36 19.71 4.81
CA SER A 118 -0.52 19.19 6.17
C SER A 118 0.20 17.87 6.42
N VAL A 119 0.57 17.12 5.38
CA VAL A 119 1.34 15.88 5.50
C VAL A 119 2.82 16.15 5.24
N LEU A 120 3.12 17.01 4.26
CA LEU A 120 4.50 17.32 3.86
C LEU A 120 5.23 18.19 4.88
N SER A 121 4.53 19.05 5.63
CA SER A 121 5.19 20.06 6.48
C SER A 121 4.93 19.91 7.98
N ASP A 122 4.08 18.96 8.40
CA ASP A 122 3.72 18.73 9.81
C ASP A 122 3.94 17.26 10.19
N PRO A 123 4.85 16.95 11.16
CA PRO A 123 5.07 15.58 11.62
C PRO A 123 3.81 14.87 12.12
N SER A 124 2.90 15.60 12.78
CA SER A 124 1.66 15.01 13.31
C SER A 124 0.69 14.66 12.18
N GLY A 125 0.54 15.56 11.20
CA GLY A 125 -0.24 15.30 9.99
C GLY A 125 0.36 14.16 9.14
N PHE A 126 1.68 14.04 9.09
CA PHE A 126 2.36 12.89 8.48
C PHE A 126 1.99 11.57 9.17
N GLU A 127 2.14 11.48 10.49
CA GLU A 127 1.82 10.26 11.24
C GLU A 127 0.34 9.89 11.15
N SER A 128 -0.54 10.90 11.13
CA SER A 128 -1.97 10.70 10.89
C SER A 128 -2.22 10.07 9.53
N ALA A 129 -1.67 10.63 8.45
CA ALA A 129 -1.83 10.10 7.10
C ALA A 129 -1.26 8.68 6.95
N ARG A 130 -0.08 8.43 7.54
CA ARG A 130 0.60 7.13 7.52
C ARG A 130 -0.21 6.05 8.23
N THR A 131 -0.93 6.39 9.30
CA THR A 131 -1.84 5.48 10.00
C THR A 131 -3.03 5.09 9.11
N VAL A 132 -3.53 6.02 8.29
CA VAL A 132 -4.63 5.73 7.34
C VAL A 132 -4.16 4.86 6.19
N CYS A 133 -3.05 5.23 5.54
CA CYS A 133 -2.70 4.68 4.24
C CYS A 133 -1.42 3.82 4.27
N PRO A 134 -1.53 2.49 4.06
CA PRO A 134 -0.36 1.61 3.92
C PRO A 134 0.47 1.87 2.65
N GLY A 135 -0.01 2.77 1.77
CA GLY A 135 0.72 3.25 0.61
C GLY A 135 1.87 4.21 0.96
N ILE A 136 1.90 4.78 2.17
CA ILE A 136 2.95 5.68 2.63
C ILE A 136 4.09 4.84 3.21
N ALA A 137 5.19 4.73 2.46
CA ALA A 137 6.39 4.00 2.87
C ALA A 137 7.49 4.97 3.29
N VAL A 138 7.82 5.00 4.58
CA VAL A 138 8.91 5.84 5.11
C VAL A 138 10.25 5.42 4.48
N VAL A 139 11.04 6.39 4.06
CA VAL A 139 12.42 6.12 3.61
C VAL A 139 13.29 5.92 4.83
N VAL A 140 13.69 4.67 5.06
CA VAL A 140 14.54 4.30 6.19
C VAL A 140 16.02 4.53 5.83
N PRO A 141 16.82 5.17 6.71
CA PRO A 141 18.27 5.30 6.51
C PRO A 141 18.95 3.95 6.30
N GLU A 142 19.96 3.92 5.42
CA GLU A 142 20.64 2.68 5.00
C GLU A 142 21.21 1.91 6.20
N GLU A 143 21.87 2.60 7.13
CA GLU A 143 22.50 1.97 8.30
C GLU A 143 21.46 1.32 9.23
N LEU A 144 20.31 1.97 9.40
CA LEU A 144 19.21 1.40 10.17
C LEU A 144 18.60 0.20 9.45
N ARG A 145 18.42 0.30 8.14
CA ARG A 145 17.91 -0.79 7.30
C ARG A 145 18.79 -2.03 7.38
N GLN A 146 20.11 -1.87 7.24
CA GLN A 146 21.07 -2.97 7.34
C GLN A 146 21.04 -3.67 8.70
N ARG A 147 20.98 -2.89 9.79
CA ARG A 147 20.87 -3.45 11.15
C ARG A 147 19.57 -4.22 11.34
N ALA A 148 18.45 -3.67 10.88
CA ALA A 148 17.15 -4.31 11.00
C ALA A 148 17.06 -5.58 10.14
N PHE A 149 17.65 -5.58 8.94
CA PHE A 149 17.72 -6.77 8.09
C PHE A 149 18.54 -7.88 8.73
N ALA A 150 19.71 -7.57 9.30
CA ALA A 150 20.51 -8.56 10.02
C ALA A 150 19.74 -9.17 11.20
N GLY A 151 18.99 -8.35 11.96
CA GLY A 151 18.12 -8.83 13.02
C GLY A 151 17.00 -9.73 12.51
N LEU A 152 16.34 -9.35 11.42
CA LEU A 152 15.25 -10.12 10.81
C LEU A 152 15.76 -11.47 10.29
N GLU A 153 16.95 -11.50 9.69
CA GLU A 153 17.58 -12.74 9.23
C GLU A 153 17.90 -13.69 10.37
N ALA A 154 18.38 -13.18 11.49
CA ALA A 154 18.61 -14.00 12.69
C ALA A 154 17.29 -14.61 13.19
N LEU A 155 16.22 -13.81 13.30
CA LEU A 155 14.89 -14.32 13.65
C LEU A 155 14.42 -15.40 12.68
N TYR A 156 14.55 -15.17 11.37
CA TYR A 156 14.12 -16.16 10.39
C TYR A 156 14.97 -17.43 10.37
N ALA A 157 16.26 -17.36 10.72
CA ALA A 157 17.11 -18.54 10.87
C ALA A 157 16.66 -19.40 12.05
N GLU A 158 16.26 -18.78 13.17
CA GLU A 158 15.68 -19.50 14.31
C GLU A 158 14.33 -20.13 13.95
N LEU A 159 13.45 -19.38 13.27
CA LEU A 159 12.17 -19.89 12.79
C LEU A 159 12.34 -21.12 11.89
N GLU A 160 13.35 -21.11 11.03
CA GLU A 160 13.65 -22.23 10.14
C GLU A 160 14.03 -23.50 10.91
N VAL A 161 14.74 -23.39 12.04
CA VAL A 161 15.03 -24.54 12.92
C VAL A 161 13.73 -25.14 13.48
N GLU A 162 12.82 -24.30 13.97
CA GLU A 162 11.54 -24.74 14.54
C GLU A 162 10.61 -25.33 13.47
N LEU A 163 10.50 -24.70 12.30
CA LEU A 163 9.73 -25.22 11.18
C LEU A 163 10.28 -26.57 10.68
N ASN A 164 11.60 -26.74 10.66
CA ASN A 164 12.21 -28.02 10.29
C ASN A 164 11.89 -29.11 11.32
N ALA A 165 11.89 -28.79 12.62
CA ALA A 165 11.48 -29.73 13.66
C ALA A 165 9.99 -30.11 13.54
N LEU A 166 9.14 -29.16 13.15
CA LEU A 166 7.71 -29.40 12.92
C LEU A 166 7.44 -30.21 11.64
N SER A 167 8.29 -30.04 10.63
CA SER A 167 8.21 -30.69 9.31
C SER A 167 6.82 -30.61 8.64
N PRO A 168 6.21 -29.41 8.53
CA PRO A 168 4.89 -29.27 7.89
C PRO A 168 4.96 -29.58 6.39
N ARG A 169 3.91 -30.23 5.87
CA ARG A 169 3.82 -30.57 4.44
C ARG A 169 3.50 -29.35 3.57
N CYS A 170 4.28 -29.17 2.51
CA CYS A 170 3.96 -28.24 1.42
C CYS A 170 3.63 -29.02 0.15
N GLU A 171 2.43 -28.79 -0.39
CA GLU A 171 1.99 -29.45 -1.63
C GLU A 171 2.35 -28.65 -2.89
N MET A 172 3.01 -27.50 -2.72
CA MET A 172 3.32 -26.57 -3.81
C MET A 172 2.08 -26.16 -4.62
N SER A 173 0.91 -26.10 -3.96
CA SER A 173 -0.37 -25.73 -4.58
C SER A 173 -0.37 -24.30 -5.14
N GLY A 174 0.47 -23.42 -4.58
CA GLY A 174 0.53 -21.99 -4.89
C GLY A 174 -0.61 -21.16 -4.29
N LEU A 175 -1.52 -21.78 -3.52
CA LEU A 175 -2.61 -21.09 -2.82
C LEU A 175 -2.10 -20.03 -1.84
N CYS A 176 -0.88 -20.21 -1.31
CA CYS A 176 -0.23 -19.23 -0.43
C CYS A 176 -0.06 -17.83 -1.06
N CYS A 177 -0.21 -17.68 -2.37
CA CYS A 177 -0.03 -16.40 -3.07
C CYS A 177 -1.17 -16.02 -4.03
N ARG A 178 -2.17 -16.88 -4.22
CA ARG A 178 -3.37 -16.63 -5.04
C ARG A 178 -4.53 -16.20 -4.16
N PHE A 179 -4.42 -15.01 -3.58
CA PHE A 179 -5.36 -14.49 -2.56
C PHE A 179 -6.77 -14.25 -3.10
N GLU A 180 -6.92 -14.09 -4.40
CA GLU A 180 -8.23 -14.02 -5.07
C GLU A 180 -8.95 -15.37 -5.16
N GLU A 181 -8.22 -16.47 -4.97
CA GLU A 181 -8.74 -17.84 -4.95
C GLU A 181 -8.74 -18.45 -3.54
N ALA A 182 -8.02 -17.83 -2.60
CA ALA A 182 -7.79 -18.35 -1.27
C ALA A 182 -8.59 -17.58 -0.21
N ASP A 183 -8.93 -18.24 0.89
CA ASP A 183 -9.63 -17.63 2.03
C ASP A 183 -8.65 -16.99 3.03
N HIS A 184 -7.52 -16.47 2.54
CA HIS A 184 -6.50 -15.83 3.36
C HIS A 184 -5.81 -14.69 2.62
N ASP A 185 -5.30 -13.75 3.41
CA ASP A 185 -4.49 -12.63 2.95
C ASP A 185 -3.08 -12.72 3.52
N LEU A 186 -2.09 -12.19 2.79
CA LEU A 186 -0.75 -12.02 3.32
C LEU A 186 -0.58 -10.62 3.88
N TYR A 187 -0.44 -10.53 5.20
CA TYR A 187 0.03 -9.33 5.88
C TYR A 187 1.53 -9.42 6.16
N ALA A 188 2.19 -8.26 6.20
CA ALA A 188 3.60 -8.15 6.53
C ALA A 188 3.89 -6.81 7.23
N THR A 189 4.98 -6.75 7.98
CA THR A 189 5.47 -5.47 8.51
C THR A 189 6.19 -4.64 7.45
N GLY A 190 6.41 -3.36 7.76
CA GLY A 190 7.24 -2.47 6.94
C GLY A 190 8.63 -3.04 6.72
N LEU A 191 9.28 -3.45 7.82
CA LEU A 191 10.60 -4.07 7.81
C LEU A 191 10.65 -5.29 6.89
N GLU A 192 9.69 -6.20 7.00
CA GLU A 192 9.63 -7.40 6.15
C GLU A 192 9.45 -7.05 4.68
N THR A 193 8.66 -6.03 4.38
CA THR A 193 8.41 -5.61 2.99
C THR A 193 9.63 -4.90 2.40
N ASP A 194 10.32 -4.07 3.18
CA ASP A 194 11.59 -3.45 2.79
C ASP A 194 12.67 -4.52 2.57
N PHE A 195 12.74 -5.52 3.46
CA PHE A 195 13.63 -6.66 3.31
C PHE A 195 13.33 -7.43 2.02
N THR A 196 12.06 -7.67 1.73
CA THR A 196 11.66 -8.36 0.51
C THR A 196 12.07 -7.57 -0.74
N ALA A 197 11.81 -6.26 -0.75
CA ALA A 197 12.13 -5.38 -1.87
C ALA A 197 13.65 -5.21 -2.08
N ASP A 198 14.45 -5.22 -1.02
CA ASP A 198 15.91 -5.20 -1.11
C ASP A 198 16.46 -6.49 -1.73
N ARG A 199 15.99 -7.66 -1.26
CA ARG A 199 16.41 -8.97 -1.78
C ARG A 199 15.89 -9.26 -3.18
N HIS A 200 14.71 -8.74 -3.52
CA HIS A 200 14.03 -8.98 -4.79
C HIS A 200 13.49 -7.66 -5.37
N PRO A 201 14.33 -6.77 -5.91
CA PRO A 201 13.91 -5.42 -6.30
C PRO A 201 13.01 -5.35 -7.54
N ARG A 202 12.66 -6.50 -8.14
CA ARG A 202 11.90 -6.57 -9.39
C ARG A 202 10.87 -7.67 -9.33
N ALA A 203 9.66 -7.34 -9.76
CA ALA A 203 8.57 -8.26 -10.00
C ALA A 203 7.71 -7.75 -11.17
N PRO A 204 7.09 -8.63 -11.97
CA PRO A 204 6.11 -8.22 -12.96
C PRO A 204 4.83 -7.69 -12.30
N ALA A 205 3.94 -7.10 -13.09
CA ALA A 205 2.59 -6.83 -12.64
C ALA A 205 1.93 -8.11 -12.11
N PRO A 206 1.14 -8.05 -11.02
CA PRO A 206 0.39 -9.20 -10.53
C PRO A 206 -0.48 -9.82 -11.64
N GLU A 207 -0.48 -11.16 -11.72
CA GLU A 207 -1.29 -11.89 -12.71
C GLU A 207 -2.81 -11.76 -12.48
N ALA A 208 -3.23 -11.30 -11.29
CA ALA A 208 -4.61 -11.00 -10.94
C ALA A 208 -4.68 -9.86 -9.90
N PRO A 209 -5.80 -9.13 -9.80
CA PRO A 209 -5.99 -8.13 -8.76
C PRO A 209 -5.80 -8.70 -7.34
N GLY A 210 -4.94 -8.06 -6.55
CA GLY A 210 -4.64 -8.49 -5.17
C GLY A 210 -3.61 -9.61 -5.05
N ARG A 211 -3.32 -10.36 -6.12
CA ARG A 211 -2.31 -11.43 -6.13
C ARG A 211 -0.91 -10.90 -5.79
N CYS A 212 -0.08 -11.74 -5.16
CA CYS A 212 1.32 -11.39 -4.89
C CYS A 212 2.08 -11.13 -6.20
N PRO A 213 2.81 -10.00 -6.37
CA PRO A 213 3.56 -9.72 -7.60
C PRO A 213 4.70 -10.72 -7.85
N TYR A 214 5.19 -11.41 -6.81
CA TYR A 214 6.22 -12.45 -6.95
C TYR A 214 5.67 -13.84 -7.26
N HIS A 215 4.36 -14.01 -7.36
CA HIS A 215 3.75 -15.25 -7.86
C HIS A 215 3.76 -15.21 -9.40
N VAL A 216 4.71 -15.94 -9.98
CA VAL A 216 4.91 -15.99 -11.43
C VAL A 216 4.87 -17.44 -11.87
N GLY A 217 3.90 -17.79 -12.72
CA GLY A 217 3.77 -19.14 -13.27
C GLY A 217 3.62 -20.22 -12.19
N GLY A 218 2.84 -19.94 -11.14
CA GLY A 218 2.58 -20.88 -10.05
C GLY A 218 3.69 -20.99 -8.99
N ARG A 219 4.73 -20.15 -9.06
CA ARG A 219 5.88 -20.21 -8.15
C ARG A 219 6.22 -18.85 -7.56
N CYS A 220 6.68 -18.86 -6.32
CA CYS A 220 7.24 -17.67 -5.68
C CYS A 220 8.67 -17.41 -6.21
N GLN A 221 8.89 -16.21 -6.75
CA GLN A 221 10.22 -15.74 -7.18
C GLN A 221 11.01 -15.03 -6.07
N ALA A 222 10.36 -14.65 -4.96
CA ALA A 222 10.99 -13.94 -3.84
C ALA A 222 11.36 -14.86 -2.66
N ARG A 223 11.79 -16.10 -2.91
CA ARG A 223 11.98 -17.11 -1.84
C ARG A 223 12.85 -16.65 -0.67
N GLN A 224 13.96 -15.96 -0.96
CA GLN A 224 14.88 -15.46 0.05
C GLN A 224 14.32 -14.26 0.83
N GLY A 225 13.46 -13.47 0.19
CA GLY A 225 12.84 -12.28 0.78
C GLY A 225 11.48 -12.56 1.44
N ARG A 226 11.03 -13.82 1.55
CA ARG A 226 9.68 -14.12 2.04
C ARG A 226 9.41 -13.49 3.42
N PRO A 227 8.29 -12.77 3.61
CA PRO A 227 7.85 -12.30 4.93
C PRO A 227 7.41 -13.48 5.80
N LEU A 228 7.18 -13.23 7.09
CA LEU A 228 6.83 -14.24 8.10
C LEU A 228 5.60 -15.05 7.70
N GLY A 229 4.53 -14.41 7.25
CA GLY A 229 3.32 -15.12 6.81
C GLY A 229 3.59 -16.12 5.68
N CYS A 230 4.53 -15.82 4.77
CA CYS A 230 4.95 -16.77 3.73
C CYS A 230 5.84 -17.91 4.25
N ARG A 231 6.47 -17.73 5.41
CA ARG A 231 7.35 -18.72 6.05
C ARG A 231 6.56 -19.68 6.93
N THR A 232 5.45 -19.23 7.51
CA THR A 232 4.58 -20.03 8.40
C THR A 232 3.34 -20.59 7.71
N TYR A 233 3.13 -20.32 6.43
CA TYR A 233 2.01 -20.91 5.67
C TYR A 233 2.41 -22.24 4.99
N TYR A 234 1.64 -23.29 5.27
CA TYR A 234 1.79 -24.63 4.68
C TYR A 234 0.43 -25.24 4.35
N CYS A 235 0.41 -26.27 3.49
CA CYS A 235 -0.82 -26.98 3.09
C CYS A 235 -1.21 -28.09 4.09
N ASP A 236 -0.64 -28.07 5.29
CA ASP A 236 -0.75 -29.14 6.26
C ASP A 236 -1.69 -28.75 7.40
N ASP A 237 -2.98 -29.03 7.20
CA ASP A 237 -4.03 -28.73 8.19
C ASP A 237 -3.74 -29.35 9.57
N SER A 238 -3.00 -30.47 9.61
CA SER A 238 -2.61 -31.13 10.87
C SER A 238 -1.64 -30.33 11.73
N LYS A 239 -0.99 -29.31 11.16
CA LYS A 239 0.01 -28.46 11.81
C LYS A 239 -0.46 -27.01 11.98
N GLN A 240 -1.72 -26.72 11.68
CA GLN A 240 -2.23 -25.35 11.64
C GLN A 240 -2.06 -24.62 12.98
N GLU A 241 -2.43 -25.25 14.09
CA GLU A 241 -2.27 -24.65 15.44
C GLU A 241 -0.81 -24.33 15.78
N ASP A 242 0.12 -25.25 15.46
CA ASP A 242 1.56 -25.05 15.68
C ASP A 242 2.10 -23.89 14.81
N LEU A 243 1.66 -23.81 13.55
CA LEU A 243 2.07 -22.77 12.61
C LEU A 243 1.53 -21.39 12.98
N GLU A 244 0.29 -21.32 13.46
CA GLU A 244 -0.32 -20.10 13.99
C GLU A 244 0.41 -19.62 15.25
N ALA A 245 0.75 -20.53 16.16
CA ALA A 245 1.54 -20.21 17.35
C ALA A 245 2.94 -19.67 17.00
N LEU A 246 3.62 -20.29 16.02
CA LEU A 246 4.89 -19.78 15.49
C LEU A 246 4.72 -18.40 14.85
N HIS A 247 3.67 -18.20 14.06
CA HIS A 247 3.39 -16.91 13.44
C HIS A 247 3.24 -15.80 14.49
N GLU A 248 2.37 -15.98 15.47
CA GLU A 248 2.13 -14.98 16.51
C GLU A 248 3.38 -14.68 17.34
N SER A 249 4.13 -15.72 17.71
CA SER A 249 5.38 -15.58 18.47
C SER A 249 6.41 -14.76 17.68
N TYR A 250 6.69 -15.14 16.43
CA TYR A 250 7.67 -14.44 15.61
C TYR A 250 7.21 -13.06 15.16
N LEU A 251 5.91 -12.84 14.97
CA LEU A 251 5.38 -11.50 14.68
C LEU A 251 5.63 -10.55 15.86
N GLY A 252 5.45 -11.05 17.10
CA GLY A 252 5.83 -10.33 18.31
C GLY A 252 7.31 -9.95 18.32
N ARG A 253 8.19 -10.90 17.99
CA ARG A 253 9.66 -10.68 17.93
C ARG A 253 10.08 -9.72 16.82
N VAL A 254 9.43 -9.76 15.66
CA VAL A 254 9.66 -8.79 14.57
C VAL A 254 9.25 -7.38 15.01
N ARG A 255 8.08 -7.24 15.67
CA ARG A 255 7.63 -5.95 16.21
C ARG A 255 8.55 -5.43 17.32
N GLU A 256 9.08 -6.31 18.17
CA GLU A 256 10.07 -5.95 19.18
C GLU A 256 11.39 -5.49 18.53
N LEU A 257 11.84 -6.17 17.46
CA LEU A 257 12.99 -5.74 16.67
C LEU A 257 12.76 -4.34 16.07
N GLU A 258 11.60 -4.10 15.45
CA GLU A 258 11.23 -2.79 14.92
C GLU A 258 11.26 -1.72 16.00
N SER A 259 10.60 -1.98 17.15
CA SER A 259 10.54 -1.05 18.28
C SER A 259 11.93 -0.76 18.88
N SER A 260 12.77 -1.78 19.06
CA SER A 260 14.10 -1.62 19.68
C SER A 260 15.08 -0.83 18.81
N LEU A 261 14.92 -0.89 17.49
CA LEU A 261 15.74 -0.17 16.52
C LEU A 261 15.17 1.19 16.13
N GLY A 262 13.92 1.50 16.50
CA GLY A 262 13.20 2.67 16.01
C GLY A 262 12.86 2.57 14.52
N TYR A 263 12.64 1.35 14.01
CA TYR A 263 12.20 1.13 12.64
C TYR A 263 10.73 1.58 12.48
N PRO A 264 10.35 2.30 11.41
CA PRO A 264 8.99 2.79 11.24
C PRO A 264 7.95 1.66 11.19
N ALA A 265 7.18 1.54 12.27
CA ALA A 265 6.19 0.48 12.42
C ALA A 265 5.08 0.61 11.37
N SER A 266 4.86 -0.43 10.57
CA SER A 266 3.70 -0.52 9.68
C SER A 266 3.30 -1.98 9.52
N TYR A 267 2.01 -2.24 9.32
CA TYR A 267 1.48 -3.59 9.13
C TYR A 267 0.28 -3.54 8.20
N GLY A 268 0.30 -4.32 7.13
CA GLY A 268 -0.73 -4.27 6.10
C GLY A 268 -0.58 -5.35 5.04
N LEU A 269 -1.46 -5.32 4.05
CA LEU A 269 -1.45 -6.27 2.93
C LEU A 269 -0.12 -6.16 2.18
N PHE A 270 0.62 -7.27 2.14
CA PHE A 270 1.94 -7.33 1.54
C PHE A 270 1.95 -6.93 0.05
N PRO A 271 1.05 -7.42 -0.84
CA PRO A 271 1.06 -7.01 -2.25
C PRO A 271 0.94 -5.50 -2.42
N ALA A 272 0.13 -4.90 -1.56
CA ALA A 272 -0.11 -3.47 -1.52
C ALA A 272 1.17 -2.73 -1.08
N MET A 273 1.75 -3.12 0.05
CA MET A 273 2.97 -2.52 0.61
C MET A 273 4.18 -2.68 -0.31
N ALA A 274 4.28 -3.80 -1.03
CA ALA A 274 5.30 -4.03 -2.05
C ALA A 274 5.15 -3.04 -3.21
N GLY A 275 3.92 -2.77 -3.67
CA GLY A 275 3.63 -1.77 -4.72
C GLY A 275 4.06 -0.34 -4.36
N ALA A 276 3.98 0.03 -3.08
CA ALA A 276 4.49 1.31 -2.59
C ALA A 276 6.03 1.42 -2.69
N ARG A 277 6.73 0.30 -2.69
CA ARG A 277 8.19 0.18 -2.90
C ARG A 277 8.57 -0.02 -4.37
N GLY A 278 7.61 0.14 -5.29
CA GLY A 278 7.84 0.01 -6.74
C GLY A 278 7.82 -1.43 -7.25
N ILE A 279 7.52 -2.41 -6.40
CA ILE A 279 7.43 -3.81 -6.79
C ILE A 279 6.12 -4.08 -7.52
N GLY A 280 6.19 -4.80 -8.64
CA GLY A 280 5.00 -5.22 -9.38
C GLY A 280 4.28 -4.09 -10.11
N ARG A 281 4.96 -2.96 -10.35
CA ARG A 281 4.50 -1.99 -11.35
C ARG A 281 4.84 -2.56 -12.72
N GLY A 282 3.82 -2.89 -13.51
CA GLY A 282 4.01 -3.22 -14.92
C GLY A 282 4.79 -2.08 -15.58
N GLY A 283 5.81 -2.38 -16.37
CA GLY A 283 6.52 -1.35 -17.10
C GLY A 283 5.51 -0.56 -17.94
N GLU A 284 5.56 0.77 -17.87
CA GLU A 284 5.05 1.61 -18.94
C GLU A 284 5.84 1.24 -20.20
N GLY A 285 5.26 0.36 -21.02
CA GLY A 285 5.94 -0.26 -22.14
C GLY A 285 5.25 -1.56 -22.55
N GLY A 286 4.01 -1.47 -23.06
CA GLY A 286 3.32 -2.66 -23.56
C GLY A 286 1.85 -2.47 -23.97
N ALA A 287 1.57 -1.50 -24.85
CA ALA A 287 0.61 -1.56 -25.98
C ALA A 287 0.45 -0.16 -26.58
#